data_AF-A0A3A9AIT6-F1
#
_entry.id   AF-A0A3A9AIT6-F1
#
_cell.length_a   1.000
_cell.length_b   1.000
_cell.length_c   1.000
_cell.angle_alpha   90.00
_cell.angle_beta   90.00
_cell.angle_gamma   90.00
#
_symmetry.space_group_name_H-M   'P 1'
#
loop_
_entity.id
_entity.type
_entity.pdbx_description
1 polymer ?
#
loop_
_entity_poly.entity_id
_entity_poly.type
_entity_poly.pdbx_seq_one_letter_code
_entity_poly.pdbx_strand_id
1 'polypeptide(L)' 'MKGCLPIKDKRIVPLLEQLEEQGWRIHSTKKGWLCYPPDKTKTAVAIHKTPSDSHWFESCLRLLRRSGFRA' A
#
# COMPACT_ATOMS: atom_id res chain seq x y z
N MET A 1 -7.62 -12.54 -19.71
CA MET A 1 -6.94 -11.74 -18.68
C MET A 1 -7.95 -11.41 -17.58
N LYS A 2 -7.78 -11.92 -16.35
CA LYS A 2 -8.79 -11.80 -15.28
C LYS A 2 -8.78 -10.38 -14.69
N GLY A 3 -9.96 -9.75 -14.66
CA GLY A 3 -10.22 -8.36 -14.28
C GLY A 3 -9.40 -7.83 -13.11
N CYS A 4 -8.54 -6.87 -13.42
CA CYS A 4 -7.94 -5.97 -12.46
C CYS A 4 -8.99 -4.88 -12.20
N LEU A 5 -9.65 -4.89 -11.03
CA LEU A 5 -10.58 -3.81 -10.66
C LEU A 5 -9.83 -2.47 -10.70
N PRO A 6 -10.44 -1.41 -11.26
CA PRO A 6 -9.80 -0.09 -11.33
C PRO A 6 -9.51 0.43 -9.92
N ILE A 7 -8.38 1.12 -9.76
CA ILE A 7 -8.03 1.82 -8.53
C ILE A 7 -9.08 2.90 -8.32
N LYS A 8 -9.97 2.72 -7.34
CA LYS A 8 -11.05 3.68 -7.09
C LYS A 8 -10.55 4.95 -6.40
N ASP A 9 -9.50 4.83 -5.60
CA ASP A 9 -9.01 5.91 -4.76
C ASP A 9 -7.76 6.57 -5.37
N LYS A 10 -7.88 7.86 -5.70
CA LYS A 10 -6.81 8.66 -6.32
C LYS A 10 -5.59 8.82 -5.43
N ARG A 11 -5.71 8.57 -4.11
CA ARG A 11 -4.61 8.68 -3.14
C ARG A 11 -3.65 7.50 -3.20
N ILE A 12 -4.02 6.39 -3.84
CA ILE A 12 -3.21 5.18 -3.85
C ILE A 12 -1.99 5.30 -4.76
N VAL A 13 -2.17 5.80 -5.98
CA VAL A 13 -1.06 5.97 -6.93
C VAL A 13 0.09 6.79 -6.32
N PRO A 14 -0.14 8.01 -5.80
CA PRO A 14 0.95 8.80 -5.22
C PRO A 14 1.56 8.16 -3.96
N LEU A 15 0.77 7.37 -3.21
CA LEU A 15 1.30 6.63 -2.07
C LEU A 15 2.27 5.52 -2.51
N LEU A 16 1.94 4.79 -3.58
CA LEU A 16 2.80 3.73 -4.11
C LEU A 16 4.10 4.32 -4.66
N GLU A 17 4.02 5.42 -5.41
CA GLU A 17 5.20 6.14 -5.92
C GLU A 17 6.15 6.54 -4.78
N GLN A 18 5.63 7.18 -3.72
CA GLN A 18 6.44 7.56 -2.55
C GLN A 18 7.05 6.36 -1.81
N LEU A 19 6.35 5.22 -1.78
CA LEU A 19 6.87 3.99 -1.19
C LEU A 19 8.05 3.46 -2.02
N GLU A 20 7.91 3.39 -3.35
CA GLU A 20 8.99 2.95 -4.25
C GLU A 20 10.21 3.87 -4.16
N GLU A 21 10.03 5.19 -4.12
CA GLU A 21 11.11 6.17 -3.92
C GLU A 21 11.87 5.95 -2.61
N GLN A 22 11.18 5.48 -1.56
CA GLN A 22 11.78 5.15 -0.26
C GLN A 22 12.39 3.74 -0.20
N GLY A 23 12.49 3.05 -1.34
CA GLY A 23 13.08 1.72 -1.44
C GLY A 23 12.16 0.59 -0.95
N TRP A 24 10.86 0.83 -0.86
CA TRP A 24 9.90 -0.24 -0.61
C TRP A 24 9.73 -1.10 -1.85
N ARG A 25 9.57 -2.41 -1.64
CA ARG A 25 9.25 -3.35 -2.73
C ARG A 25 7.74 -3.55 -2.77
N ILE A 26 7.13 -3.27 -3.91
CA ILE A 26 5.68 -3.37 -4.08
C ILE A 26 5.34 -4.60 -4.92
N HIS A 27 4.43 -5.43 -4.43
CA HIS A 27 3.93 -6.59 -5.16
C HIS A 27 2.43 -6.45 -5.44
N SER A 28 2.06 -6.34 -6.71
CA SER A 28 0.66 -6.23 -7.12
C SER A 28 -0.04 -7.59 -7.10
N THR A 29 -1.23 -7.65 -6.51
CA THR A 29 -2.09 -8.83 -6.49
C THR A 29 -3.48 -8.48 -7.04
N LYS A 30 -4.32 -9.51 -7.25
CA LYS A 30 -5.72 -9.29 -7.64
C LYS A 30 -6.49 -8.41 -6.64
N LYS A 31 -6.19 -8.54 -5.34
CA LYS A 31 -6.91 -7.86 -4.24
C LYS A 31 -6.35 -6.48 -3.88
N GLY A 32 -5.13 -6.15 -4.30
CA GLY A 32 -4.38 -5.04 -3.72
C GLY A 32 -2.89 -5.07 -4.01
N TRP A 33 -2.13 -4.40 -3.17
CA TRP A 33 -0.67 -4.35 -3.21
C TRP A 33 -0.11 -4.81 -1.86
N LEU A 34 0.96 -5.57 -1.90
CA LEU A 34 1.77 -5.90 -0.72
C LEU A 34 3.01 -5.01 -0.76
N CYS A 35 3.15 -4.14 0.24
CA CYS A 35 4.25 -3.20 0.35
C CYS A 35 5.24 -3.71 1.38
N TYR A 36 6.40 -4.16 0.91
CA TYR A 36 7.47 -4.67 1.74
C TYR A 36 8.42 -3.53 2.11
N PRO A 37 8.63 -3.25 3.40
CA PRO A 37 9.57 -2.23 3.82
C PRO A 37 11.01 -2.62 3.44
N PRO A 38 11.92 -1.64 3.26
CA PRO A 38 13.34 -1.91 3.08
C PRO A 38 13.95 -2.63 4.28
N ASP A 39 13.39 -2.39 5.47
CA ASP A 39 13.71 -3.12 6.69
C ASP A 39 13.05 -4.50 6.70
N LYS A 40 13.86 -5.54 6.43
CA LYS A 40 13.41 -6.94 6.37
C LYS A 40 12.91 -7.49 7.72
N THR A 41 13.16 -6.80 8.84
CA THR A 41 12.64 -7.21 10.16
C THR A 41 11.14 -6.91 10.31
N LYS A 42 10.58 -6.08 9.41
CA LYS A 42 9.21 -5.61 9.51
C LYS A 42 8.30 -6.31 8.51
N THR A 43 7.05 -6.50 8.93
CA THR A 43 6.02 -7.17 8.13
C THR A 43 5.56 -6.28 6.97
N ALA A 44 5.25 -6.92 5.84
CA ALA A 44 4.63 -6.27 4.70
C ALA A 44 3.25 -5.69 5.06
N VAL A 45 2.93 -4.53 4.49
CA VAL A 45 1.63 -3.88 4.66
C VAL A 45 0.78 -4.14 3.42
N ALA A 46 -0.43 -4.66 3.61
CA ALA A 46 -1.38 -4.88 2.53
C ALA A 46 -2.25 -3.63 2.29
N ILE A 47 -2.27 -3.14 1.06
CA ILE A 47 -3.15 -2.06 0.61
C ILE A 47 -4.22 -2.67 -0.29
N HIS A 48 -5.48 -2.64 0.13
CA HIS A 48 -6.60 -3.23 -0.62
C HIS A 48 -7.16 -2.26 -1.67
N LYS A 49 -7.60 -2.79 -2.82
CA LYS A 49 -8.25 -1.98 -3.89
C LYS A 49 -9.64 -1.47 -3.52
N THR A 50 -10.32 -2.20 -2.65
CA THR A 50 -11.66 -1.87 -2.18
C THR A 50 -11.54 -1.37 -0.74
N PRO A 51 -11.87 -0.10 -0.47
CA PRO A 51 -11.94 0.39 0.89
C PRO A 51 -13.10 -0.29 1.64
N SER A 52 -12.81 -0.89 2.79
CA SER A 52 -13.82 -1.55 3.61
C SER A 52 -14.62 -0.56 4.48
N ASP A 53 -14.02 0.58 4.83
CA ASP A 53 -14.58 1.62 5.71
C ASP A 53 -13.99 3.00 5.35
N SER A 54 -14.58 4.10 5.82
CA SER A 54 -14.09 5.48 5.63
C SER A 54 -12.66 5.73 6.15
N HIS A 55 -12.25 5.08 7.25
CA HIS A 55 -10.93 5.24 7.89
C HIS A 55 -9.85 4.28 7.37
N TRP A 56 -10.16 3.51 6.32
CA TRP A 56 -9.25 2.49 5.78
C TRP A 56 -7.88 3.06 5.41
N PHE A 57 -7.85 4.25 4.80
CA PHE A 57 -6.64 4.86 4.27
C PHE A 57 -5.74 5.35 5.41
N GLU A 58 -6.32 5.98 6.43
CA GLU A 58 -5.60 6.42 7.63
C GLU A 58 -5.01 5.24 8.40
N SER A 59 -5.78 4.15 8.51
CA SER A 59 -5.31 2.90 9.11
C SER A 59 -4.13 2.30 8.34
N CYS A 60 -4.21 2.29 7.00
CA CYS A 60 -3.09 1.85 6.14
C CYS A 60 -1.86 2.73 6.33
N LEU A 61 -2.01 4.06 6.31
CA LEU A 61 -0.92 5.00 6.54
C LEU A 61 -0.27 4.82 7.91
N ARG A 62 -1.06 4.57 8.95
CA ARG A 62 -0.54 4.29 10.29
C ARG A 62 0.32 3.03 10.32
N LEU A 63 -0.09 1.96 9.63
CA LEU A 63 0.69 0.73 9.49
C LEU A 63 1.98 0.97 8.71
N LEU A 64 1.90 1.68 7.57
CA LEU A 64 3.07 2.03 6.76
C LEU A 64 4.09 2.84 7.57
N ARG A 65 3.64 3.87 8.30
CA ARG A 65 4.50 4.72 9.16
C ARG A 65 5.19 3.91 10.26
N ARG A 66 4.46 3.00 10.91
CA ARG A 66 5.05 2.05 11.88
C ARG A 66 6.12 1.16 11.23
N SER A 67 5.89 0.78 9.98
CA SER A 67 6.84 0.02 9.17
C SER A 67 7.99 0.86 8.58
N GLY A 68 8.02 2.17 8.81
CA GLY A 68 9.14 3.05 8.44
C GLY A 68 8.88 3.97 7.26
N PHE A 69 7.63 4.05 6.77
CA PHE A 69 7.25 5.02 5.74
C PHE A 69 7.30 6.43 6.30
N ARG A 70 7.93 7.34 5.57
CA ARG A 70 8.04 8.76 5.92
C ARG A 70 7.34 9.57 4.82
N ALA A 71 6.17 10.10 5.14
CA ALA A 71 5.37 10.96 4.26
C ALA A 71 5.74 12.42 4.45
#